data_AF-A0A2T0RSL3-F1
#
_entry.id   AF-A0A2T0RSL3-F1
#
_cell.length_a   1.000
_cell.length_b   1.000
_cell.length_c   1.000
_cell.angle_alpha   90.00
_cell.angle_beta   90.00
_cell.angle_gamma   90.00
#
_symmetry.space_group_name_H-M   'P 1'
#
loop_
_entity.id
_entity.type
_entity.pdbx_description
1 polymer ?
#
loop_
_entity_poly.entity_id
_entity_poly.type
_entity_poly.pdbx_seq_one_letter_code
_entity_poly.pdbx_strand_id
1 'polypeptide(L)'
;MLDAVVAGEGSLADRIDASLWRIELPEIDTEVAEQAVASFVAADEVLVERMTKQGRRSFDARKAVAFIAVTEESGAPSGTAAARCAIIDLVVRQVTPAVRPDDVMSGLRVVAGLEPPVPPRVTRLAQGSLTSQGEIVDPLNADREDAPIGGR
;
A
#
# COMPACT_ATOMS: atom_id res chain seq x y z
N MET A 1 4.94 1.74 -27.75
CA MET A 1 5.55 3.07 -27.93
C MET A 1 6.08 3.48 -26.57
N LEU A 2 7.34 3.89 -26.47
CA LEU A 2 7.94 4.32 -25.21
C LEU A 2 8.13 5.83 -25.33
N ASP A 3 7.62 6.58 -24.35
CA ASP A 3 7.77 8.03 -24.26
C ASP A 3 8.73 8.37 -23.13
N ALA A 4 9.60 9.37 -23.35
CA ALA A 4 10.59 9.83 -22.39
C ALA A 4 10.48 11.34 -22.21
N VAL A 5 10.74 11.82 -21.00
CA VAL A 5 10.78 13.25 -20.65
C VAL A 5 12.11 13.54 -19.96
N VAL A 6 12.67 14.73 -20.20
CA VAL A 6 13.85 15.19 -19.47
C VAL A 6 13.38 15.60 -18.08
N ALA A 7 13.93 14.97 -17.05
CA ALA A 7 13.57 15.29 -15.68
C ALA A 7 14.02 16.71 -15.31
N GLY A 8 13.17 17.44 -14.60
CA GLY A 8 13.52 18.72 -13.98
C GLY A 8 14.49 18.55 -12.80
N GLU A 9 14.70 19.60 -12.01
CA GLU A 9 15.58 19.54 -10.84
C GLU A 9 15.05 18.54 -9.77
N GLY A 10 15.97 17.87 -9.08
CA GLY A 10 15.69 16.88 -8.03
C GLY A 10 15.87 15.42 -8.50
N SER A 11 15.83 14.48 -7.56
CA SER A 11 15.89 13.05 -7.89
C SER A 11 14.49 12.47 -8.10
N LEU A 12 14.37 11.47 -8.98
CA LEU A 12 13.12 10.72 -9.15
C LEU A 12 12.65 10.09 -7.82
N ALA A 13 13.59 9.66 -6.99
CA ALA A 13 13.28 9.07 -5.69
C ALA A 13 12.55 10.06 -4.77
N ASP A 14 12.93 11.33 -4.80
CA ASP A 14 12.28 12.38 -3.99
C ASP A 14 10.85 12.71 -4.46
N ARG A 15 10.50 12.33 -5.70
CA ARG A 15 9.17 12.55 -6.29
C ARG A 15 8.21 11.38 -6.09
N ILE A 16 8.72 10.20 -5.72
CA ILE A 16 7.90 9.04 -5.40
C ILE A 16 7.59 9.09 -3.90
N ASP A 17 6.35 9.41 -3.55
CA ASP A 17 5.94 9.58 -2.15
C ASP A 17 4.94 8.52 -1.67
N ALA A 18 4.54 7.57 -2.52
CA ALA A 18 3.66 6.48 -2.13
C ALA A 18 3.84 5.19 -2.95
N SER A 19 3.26 4.11 -2.45
CA SER A 19 3.17 2.82 -3.13
C SER A 19 1.81 2.18 -2.92
N LEU A 20 1.24 1.62 -3.99
CA LEU A 20 0.02 0.83 -4.00
C LEU A 20 0.41 -0.64 -3.93
N TRP A 21 -0.18 -1.34 -2.99
CA TRP A 21 0.05 -2.73 -2.70
C TRP A 21 -1.28 -3.49 -2.77
N ARG A 22 -1.18 -4.72 -3.24
CA ARG A 22 -2.22 -5.73 -3.10
C ARG A 22 -1.71 -6.83 -2.19
N ILE A 23 -2.50 -7.16 -1.18
CA ILE A 23 -2.21 -8.22 -0.22
C ILE A 23 -3.30 -9.27 -0.35
N GLU A 24 -2.95 -10.45 -0.83
CA GLU A 24 -3.83 -11.61 -0.84
C GLU A 24 -3.65 -12.39 0.47
N LEU A 25 -4.76 -12.75 1.11
CA LEU A 25 -4.84 -13.49 2.36
C LEU A 25 -5.56 -14.81 2.11
N PRO A 26 -4.85 -15.86 1.65
CA PRO A 26 -5.46 -17.16 1.49
C PRO A 26 -5.99 -17.68 2.83
N GLU A 27 -7.10 -18.40 2.75
CA GLU A 27 -7.85 -18.99 3.85
C GLU A 27 -8.47 -17.99 4.84
N ILE A 28 -8.45 -16.69 4.52
CA ILE A 28 -9.14 -15.64 5.28
C ILE A 28 -10.46 -15.28 4.61
N ASP A 29 -11.54 -15.26 5.39
CA ASP A 29 -12.84 -14.75 4.96
C ASP A 29 -12.81 -13.23 4.78
N THR A 30 -13.49 -12.74 3.73
CA THR A 30 -13.62 -11.31 3.41
C THR A 30 -14.14 -10.52 4.61
N GLU A 31 -15.18 -11.01 5.30
CA GLU A 31 -15.78 -10.36 6.48
C GLU A 31 -14.77 -10.20 7.63
N VAL A 32 -13.90 -11.19 7.84
CA VAL A 32 -12.86 -11.14 8.88
C VAL A 32 -11.82 -10.08 8.52
N ALA A 33 -11.42 -10.01 7.25
CA ALA A 33 -10.51 -8.98 6.77
C ALA A 33 -11.15 -7.58 6.88
N GLU A 34 -12.43 -7.43 6.54
CA GLU A 34 -13.16 -6.16 6.62
C GLU A 34 -13.23 -5.65 8.06
N GLN A 35 -13.53 -6.54 9.00
CA GLN A 35 -13.58 -6.18 10.42
C GLN A 35 -12.19 -5.77 10.95
N ALA A 36 -11.13 -6.43 10.48
CA ALA A 36 -9.76 -6.06 10.82
C ALA A 36 -9.36 -4.70 10.24
N VAL A 37 -9.69 -4.45 8.96
CA VAL A 37 -9.46 -3.15 8.32
C VAL A 37 -10.27 -2.05 9.02
N ALA A 38 -11.53 -2.28 9.38
CA ALA A 38 -12.35 -1.32 10.11
C ALA A 38 -11.72 -0.95 11.46
N SER A 39 -11.21 -1.95 12.20
CA SER A 39 -10.52 -1.74 13.47
C SER A 39 -9.23 -0.94 13.29
N PHE A 40 -8.46 -1.22 12.24
CA PHE A 40 -7.25 -0.48 11.90
C PHE A 40 -7.54 0.98 11.52
N VAL A 41 -8.57 1.23 10.72
CA VAL A 41 -8.95 2.58 10.29
C VAL A 41 -9.46 3.41 11.46
N ALA A 42 -10.22 2.80 12.38
CA ALA A 42 -10.79 3.44 13.57
C ALA A 42 -9.75 3.77 14.66
N ALA A 43 -8.57 3.13 14.63
CA ALA A 43 -7.49 3.44 15.55
C ALA A 43 -6.80 4.76 15.17
N ASP A 44 -6.61 5.65 16.15
CA ASP A 44 -5.84 6.89 15.98
C ASP A 44 -4.33 6.62 15.77
N GLU A 45 -3.83 5.53 16.35
CA GLU A 45 -2.43 5.11 16.28
C GLU A 45 -2.33 3.58 16.33
N VAL A 46 -1.44 3.01 15.52
CA VAL A 46 -1.17 1.56 15.50
C VAL A 46 0.33 1.34 15.62
N LEU A 47 0.79 1.15 16.86
CA LEU A 47 2.20 0.93 17.16
C LEU A 47 2.63 -0.49 16.80
N VAL A 48 3.68 -0.58 15.99
CA VAL A 48 4.31 -1.85 15.60
C VAL A 48 5.79 -1.81 15.91
N GLU A 49 6.36 -2.98 16.15
CA GLU A 49 7.78 -3.13 16.45
C GLU A 49 8.53 -3.71 15.26
N ARG A 50 9.68 -3.11 14.92
CA ARG A 50 10.62 -3.67 13.95
C ARG A 50 12.01 -3.74 14.52
N MET A 51 12.71 -4.85 14.26
CA MET A 51 14.11 -4.98 14.61
C MET A 51 14.97 -4.08 13.72
N THR A 52 15.86 -3.32 14.34
CA THR A 52 16.87 -2.50 13.66
C THR A 52 18.26 -2.94 14.09
N LYS A 53 19.30 -2.38 13.46
CA LYS A 53 20.70 -2.58 13.89
C LYS A 53 20.96 -2.15 15.34
N GLN A 54 20.09 -1.30 15.91
CA GLN A 54 20.20 -0.79 17.29
C GLN A 54 19.18 -1.43 18.24
N GLY A 55 18.54 -2.54 17.84
CA GLY A 55 17.50 -3.21 18.62
C GLY A 55 16.08 -2.95 18.11
N ARG A 56 15.08 -3.35 18.90
CA ARG A 56 13.67 -3.15 18.58
C ARG A 56 13.31 -1.67 18.65
N ARG A 57 12.60 -1.18 17.64
CA ARG A 57 12.02 0.16 17.64
C ARG A 57 10.54 0.08 17.34
N SER A 58 9.76 0.80 18.14
CA SER A 58 8.33 0.97 17.94
C SER A 58 8.06 2.24 17.13
N PHE A 59 7.11 2.19 16.23
CA PHE A 59 6.63 3.35 15.47
C PHE A 59 5.19 3.13 15.05
N ASP A 60 4.51 4.22 14.73
CA ASP A 60 3.13 4.20 14.29
C ASP A 60 3.02 3.87 12.79
N ALA A 61 2.44 2.72 12.47
CA ALA A 61 2.17 2.31 11.09
C ALA A 61 0.94 3.03 10.51
N ARG A 62 -0.03 3.41 11.34
CA ARG A 62 -1.32 3.97 10.91
C ARG A 62 -1.17 5.29 10.16
N LYS A 63 -0.26 6.15 10.63
CA LYS A 63 0.01 7.47 10.03
C LYS A 63 0.55 7.42 8.61
N ALA A 64 1.18 6.32 8.20
CA ALA A 64 1.69 6.17 6.84
C ALA A 64 0.64 5.62 5.86
N VAL A 65 -0.43 5.00 6.35
CA VAL A 65 -1.47 4.41 5.51
C VAL A 65 -2.43 5.49 5.02
N ALA A 66 -2.41 5.76 3.72
CA ALA A 66 -3.31 6.72 3.08
C ALA A 66 -4.64 6.09 2.68
N PHE A 67 -4.63 4.81 2.31
CA PHE A 67 -5.82 4.04 1.93
C PHE A 67 -5.61 2.58 2.32
N ILE A 68 -6.67 1.94 2.82
CA ILE A 68 -6.72 0.51 3.06
C ILE A 68 -8.18 0.06 2.91
N ALA A 69 -8.43 -0.95 2.09
CA ALA A 69 -9.77 -1.53 1.92
C ALA A 69 -9.67 -2.99 1.50
N VAL A 70 -10.69 -3.76 1.85
CA VAL A 70 -10.88 -5.10 1.31
C VAL A 70 -11.58 -4.98 -0.05
N THR A 71 -11.13 -5.74 -1.04
CA THR A 71 -11.71 -5.81 -2.38
C THR A 71 -12.14 -7.23 -2.69
N GLU A 72 -13.29 -7.38 -3.33
CA GLU A 72 -13.75 -8.70 -3.80
C GLU A 72 -13.02 -9.12 -5.08
N GLU A 73 -12.62 -10.40 -5.17
CA GLU A 73 -12.21 -10.97 -6.45
C GLU A 73 -13.41 -11.06 -7.39
N SER A 74 -13.48 -10.15 -8.37
CA SER A 74 -14.36 -10.30 -9.53
C SER A 74 -13.79 -11.38 -10.46
N GLY A 75 -13.90 -12.68 -10.13
CA GLY A 75 -13.33 -13.67 -11.04
C GLY A 75 -13.39 -15.17 -10.78
N ALA A 76 -13.73 -15.67 -9.59
CA ALA A 76 -13.85 -17.12 -9.43
C ALA A 76 -15.19 -17.61 -10.03
N PRO A 77 -15.20 -18.47 -11.08
CA PRO A 77 -16.45 -19.08 -11.53
C PRO A 77 -17.01 -19.90 -10.36
N SER A 78 -18.15 -19.45 -9.84
CA SER A 78 -18.93 -20.13 -8.82
C SER A 78 -19.20 -21.57 -9.27
N GLY A 79 -18.58 -22.53 -8.59
CA GLY A 79 -18.74 -23.96 -8.91
C GLY A 79 -17.68 -24.88 -8.31
N THR A 80 -16.53 -24.35 -7.92
CA THR A 80 -15.62 -25.04 -6.98
C THR A 80 -15.59 -24.21 -5.70
N ALA A 81 -15.44 -24.85 -4.53
CA ALA A 81 -15.15 -24.15 -3.30
C ALA A 81 -13.79 -23.46 -3.47
N ALA A 82 -13.78 -22.28 -4.08
CA ALA A 82 -12.60 -21.43 -4.14
C ALA A 82 -12.14 -21.29 -2.69
N ALA A 83 -10.87 -21.62 -2.44
CA ALA A 83 -10.30 -21.38 -1.13
C ALA A 83 -10.53 -19.90 -0.80
N ARG A 84 -11.10 -19.62 0.38
CA ARG A 84 -11.35 -18.26 0.86
C ARG A 84 -10.09 -17.43 0.65
N CYS A 85 -10.20 -16.25 0.04
CA CYS A 85 -9.06 -15.39 -0.20
C CYS A 85 -9.51 -13.95 -0.11
N ALA A 86 -9.27 -13.31 1.03
CA ALA A 86 -9.50 -11.88 1.17
C ALA A 86 -8.37 -11.11 0.48
N ILE A 87 -8.71 -10.07 -0.26
CA ILE A 87 -7.73 -9.18 -0.89
C ILE A 87 -7.82 -7.81 -0.24
N ILE A 88 -6.67 -7.27 0.19
CA ILE A 88 -6.56 -5.91 0.73
C ILE A 88 -5.77 -5.07 -0.27
N ASP A 89 -6.37 -3.98 -0.75
CA ASP A 89 -5.66 -2.93 -1.47
C ASP A 89 -5.21 -1.86 -0.47
N LEU A 90 -3.94 -1.47 -0.55
CA LEU A 90 -3.25 -0.68 0.45
C LEU A 90 -2.37 0.39 -0.21
N VAL A 91 -2.55 1.65 0.16
CA VAL A 91 -1.64 2.75 -0.22
C VAL A 91 -0.86 3.23 0.99
N VAL A 92 0.47 3.17 0.90
CA VAL A 92 1.39 3.60 1.96
C VAL A 92 2.23 4.77 1.47
N ARG A 93 2.27 5.85 2.26
CA ARG A 93 3.15 7.01 2.05
C ARG A 93 4.59 6.68 2.45
N GLN A 94 5.54 7.17 1.68
CA GLN A 94 6.96 7.14 2.02
C GLN A 94 7.22 8.17 3.11
N VAL A 95 7.49 7.67 4.32
CA VAL A 95 7.80 8.47 5.49
C VAL A 95 9.04 7.92 6.18
N THR A 96 9.58 8.66 7.15
CA THR A 96 10.67 8.18 8.01
C THR A 96 10.16 8.04 9.45
N PRO A 97 10.16 6.82 10.03
CA PRO A 97 10.65 5.56 9.48
C PRO A 97 9.72 4.98 8.40
N ALA A 98 10.30 4.29 7.40
CA ALA A 98 9.51 3.68 6.33
C ALA A 98 8.58 2.59 6.87
N VAL A 99 7.31 2.65 6.47
CA VAL A 99 6.29 1.65 6.79
C VAL A 99 6.17 0.69 5.60
N ARG A 100 6.29 -0.61 5.88
CA ARG A 100 6.19 -1.70 4.90
C ARG A 100 4.81 -2.37 4.99
N PRO A 101 4.37 -3.10 3.95
CA PRO A 101 3.16 -3.91 4.03
C PRO A 101 3.18 -4.89 5.23
N ASP A 102 4.34 -5.46 5.57
CA ASP A 102 4.47 -6.34 6.75
C ASP A 102 4.24 -5.60 8.08
N ASP A 103 4.60 -4.31 8.15
CA ASP A 103 4.33 -3.48 9.32
C ASP A 103 2.81 -3.24 9.45
N VAL A 104 2.10 -3.04 8.34
CA VAL A 104 0.63 -2.92 8.32
C VAL A 104 -0.04 -4.24 8.69
N MET A 105 0.45 -5.38 8.20
CA MET A 105 -0.03 -6.71 8.60
C MET A 105 0.19 -6.97 10.10
N SER A 106 1.33 -6.55 10.64
CA SER A 106 1.59 -6.58 12.08
C SER A 106 0.61 -5.70 12.85
N GLY A 107 0.28 -4.52 12.30
CA GLY A 107 -0.73 -3.62 12.84
C GLY A 107 -2.13 -4.24 12.87
N LEU A 108 -2.57 -4.88 11.78
CA LEU A 108 -3.85 -5.61 11.70
C LEU A 108 -3.93 -6.72 12.74
N ARG A 109 -2.83 -7.43 13.00
CA ARG A 109 -2.76 -8.40 14.10
C ARG A 109 -2.92 -7.74 15.46
N VAL A 110 -2.25 -6.61 15.71
CA VAL A 110 -2.31 -5.90 16.99
C VAL A 110 -3.72 -5.41 17.31
N VAL A 111 -4.42 -4.83 16.33
CA VAL A 111 -5.72 -4.19 16.57
C VAL A 111 -6.91 -5.14 16.46
N ALA A 112 -6.79 -6.22 15.68
CA ALA A 112 -7.92 -7.10 15.35
C ALA A 112 -7.62 -8.60 15.48
N GLY A 113 -6.40 -8.99 15.87
CA GLY A 113 -6.03 -10.40 15.96
C GLY A 113 -6.01 -11.13 14.62
N LEU A 114 -5.88 -10.41 13.49
CA LEU A 114 -5.83 -11.03 12.16
C LEU A 114 -4.54 -11.85 12.00
N GLU A 115 -4.68 -13.18 12.02
CA GLU A 115 -3.57 -14.12 11.86
C GLU A 115 -3.82 -15.06 10.67
N PRO A 116 -3.27 -14.73 9.48
CA PRO A 116 -3.33 -15.61 8.32
C PRO A 116 -2.68 -16.96 8.61
N PRO A 117 -3.37 -18.09 8.31
CA PRO A 117 -2.83 -19.44 8.57
C PRO A 117 -1.66 -19.78 7.63
N VAL A 118 -1.59 -19.11 6.48
CA VAL A 118 -0.48 -19.17 5.54
C VAL A 118 0.06 -17.76 5.27
N PRO A 119 1.34 -17.63 4.85
CA PRO A 119 1.92 -16.32 4.55
C PRO A 119 1.09 -15.54 3.51
N PRO A 120 0.76 -14.26 3.77
CA PRO A 120 0.16 -13.37 2.78
C PRO A 120 1.00 -13.26 1.51
N ARG A 121 0.36 -13.07 0.37
CA ARG A 121 1.05 -12.71 -0.89
C ARG A 121 0.98 -11.21 -1.06
N VAL A 122 2.13 -10.57 -1.17
CA VAL A 122 2.24 -9.11 -1.19
C VAL A 122 2.85 -8.66 -2.50
N THR A 123 2.07 -7.90 -3.28
CA THR A 123 2.48 -7.41 -4.60
C THR A 123 2.42 -5.89 -4.62
N ARG A 124 3.51 -5.23 -5.04
CA ARG A 124 3.48 -3.78 -5.32
C ARG A 124 2.92 -3.57 -6.72
N LEU A 125 1.73 -2.98 -6.82
CA LEU A 125 1.08 -2.71 -8.10
C LEU A 125 1.60 -1.41 -8.75
N ALA A 126 1.87 -0.38 -7.95
CA ALA A 126 2.38 0.90 -8.44
C ALA A 126 3.21 1.63 -7.38
N GLN A 127 4.02 2.58 -7.84
CA GLN A 127 4.69 3.58 -7.01
C GLN A 127 4.79 4.88 -7.80
N GLY A 128 4.65 6.01 -7.13
CA GLY A 128 4.63 7.32 -7.77
C GLY A 128 4.27 8.42 -6.79
N SER A 129 3.77 9.52 -7.31
CA SER A 129 3.24 10.63 -6.50
C SER A 129 1.77 10.37 -6.17
N LEU A 130 1.38 10.60 -4.92
CA LEU A 130 0.02 10.41 -4.43
C LEU A 130 -0.78 11.70 -4.60
N THR A 131 -1.85 11.64 -5.40
CA THR A 131 -2.76 12.77 -5.58
C THR A 131 -3.61 12.99 -4.32
N SER A 132 -4.24 14.17 -4.22
CA SER A 132 -5.22 14.45 -3.17
C SER A 132 -6.45 13.53 -3.23
N GLN A 133 -6.72 12.91 -4.37
CA GLN A 133 -7.79 11.93 -4.56
C GLN A 133 -7.40 10.50 -4.19
N GLY A 134 -6.13 10.26 -3.78
CA GLY A 134 -5.65 8.95 -3.38
C GLY A 134 -5.12 8.09 -4.52
N GLU A 135 -4.95 8.67 -5.71
CA GLU A 135 -4.43 7.97 -6.88
C GLU A 135 -2.90 8.07 -6.96
N ILE A 136 -2.25 7.04 -7.49
CA ILE A 136 -0.81 7.06 -7.77
C ILE A 136 -0.59 7.43 -9.23
N VAL A 137 0.14 8.52 -9.47
CA VAL A 137 0.45 9.03 -10.82
C VAL A 137 1.94 8.99 -11.12
N ASP A 138 2.27 9.10 -12.41
CA ASP A 138 3.66 9.20 -12.88
C ASP A 138 4.33 10.46 -12.28
N PRO A 139 5.40 10.31 -11.48
CA PRO A 139 6.10 11.43 -10.84
C PRO A 139 6.75 12.40 -11.84
N LEU A 140 6.90 12.01 -13.11
CA LEU A 140 7.43 12.87 -14.17
C LEU A 140 6.35 13.64 -14.94
N ASN A 141 5.06 13.48 -14.61
CA ASN A 141 4.00 14.27 -15.24
C ASN A 141 4.23 15.78 -15.11
N ALA A 142 4.77 16.24 -13.98
CA ALA A 142 5.08 17.65 -13.75
C ALA A 142 6.08 18.21 -14.79
N ASP A 143 7.04 17.41 -15.25
CA ASP A 143 8.05 17.85 -16.23
C ASP A 143 7.50 17.87 -17.67
N ARG A 144 6.39 17.15 -17.93
CA ARG A 144 5.73 17.20 -19.24
C ARG A 144 4.94 18.49 -19.43
N GLU A 145 4.42 19.06 -18.35
CA GLU A 145 3.68 20.33 -18.38
C GLU A 145 4.61 21.54 -18.53
N ASP A 146 5.86 21.44 -18.03
CA ASP A 146 6.88 22.50 -18.11
C ASP A 146 7.73 22.44 -19.39
N ALA A 147 7.62 21.35 -20.17
CA ALA A 147 8.33 21.23 -21.43
C ALA A 147 7.91 22.37 -22.38
N PRO A 148 8.83 23.27 -22.81
CA PRO A 148 8.49 24.28 -23.79
C PRO A 148 7.97 23.59 -25.05
N ILE A 149 6.87 24.09 -25.61
CA ILE A 149 6.34 23.64 -26.90
C ILE A 149 7.44 23.86 -27.94
N GLY A 150 8.23 22.83 -28.20
CA GLY A 150 9.37 22.87 -29.11
C GLY A 150 8.87 23.17 -30.51
N GLY A 151 9.09 24.41 -30.95
CA GLY A 151 8.84 24.90 -32.30
C GLY A 151 9.53 24.04 -33.35
N ARG A 152 8.81 23.88 -34.44
CA ARG A 152 9.17 23.16 -35.67
C ARG A 152 10.25 23.89 -36.47
#